data_AF-A0AA39PPN5-F1
#
_entry.id   AF-A0AA39PPN5-F1
#
_cell.length_a   1.000
_cell.length_b   1.000
_cell.length_c   1.000
_cell.angle_alpha   90.00
_cell.angle_beta   90.00
_cell.angle_gamma   90.00
#
_symmetry.space_group_name_H-M   'P 1'
#
loop_
_entity.id
_entity.type
_entity.pdbx_description
1 polymer ?
#
loop_
_entity_poly.entity_id
_entity_poly.type
_entity_poly.pdbx_seq_one_letter_code
_entity_poly.pdbx_strand_id
1 'polypeptide(L)'
;MTDYPTQQFGLHTFTPKNPSNLGRSSSGYGSSCRSSAYSRKPLSSRIKELLKSNVPPSPKERLELAEVVAQCSRAMVDLEQRITQVQEMLDGLSRERDLCAEHLKNAKALLHPIHTLPHDILREIFVYCGKEWDDFCLTSTLHDSNKTALPLWTISQVSRQWRSCLHFASVVFRIP
;
A
#
# COMPACT_ATOMS: atom_id res chain seq x y z
N MET A 1 16.30 -9.02 42.72
CA MET A 1 15.00 -8.35 42.43
C MET A 1 15.37 -6.91 42.10
N THR A 2 15.63 -6.51 40.86
CA THR A 2 15.01 -6.87 39.57
C THR A 2 16.02 -6.77 38.42
N ASP A 3 16.05 -7.80 37.58
CA ASP A 3 16.66 -7.88 36.25
C ASP A 3 16.13 -6.79 35.31
N TYR A 4 17.01 -6.18 34.52
CA TYR A 4 16.65 -5.44 33.30
C TYR A 4 17.41 -6.05 32.13
N PRO A 5 16.75 -6.50 31.05
CA PRO A 5 17.43 -7.13 29.94
C PRO A 5 18.10 -6.08 29.04
N THR A 6 19.39 -6.27 28.80
CA THR A 6 20.17 -5.60 27.76
C THR A 6 19.71 -6.09 26.38
N GLN A 7 19.00 -5.24 25.64
CA GLN A 7 18.71 -5.49 24.22
C GLN A 7 19.95 -5.14 23.39
N GLN A 8 20.69 -6.16 22.96
CA GLN A 8 21.75 -6.00 21.97
C GLN A 8 21.14 -5.70 20.60
N PHE A 9 21.44 -4.53 20.05
CA PHE A 9 21.22 -4.22 18.65
C PHE A 9 22.32 -4.90 17.82
N GLY A 10 21.99 -6.04 17.22
CA GLY A 10 22.85 -6.68 16.23
C GLY A 10 22.99 -5.79 14.98
N LEU A 11 24.22 -5.39 14.69
CA LEU A 11 24.61 -4.77 13.43
C LEU A 11 24.51 -5.81 12.31
N HIS A 12 23.38 -5.87 11.61
CA HIS A 12 23.29 -6.59 10.35
C HIS A 12 23.77 -5.67 9.22
N THR A 13 25.01 -5.87 8.82
CA THR A 13 25.65 -5.29 7.64
C THR A 13 24.87 -5.69 6.39
N PHE A 14 24.12 -4.75 5.79
CA PHE A 14 23.42 -4.97 4.53
C PHE A 14 24.37 -4.64 3.37
N THR A 15 24.98 -5.66 2.78
CA THR A 15 25.68 -5.51 1.49
C THR A 15 24.64 -5.40 0.37
N PRO A 16 24.70 -4.39 -0.52
CA PRO A 16 23.81 -4.34 -1.67
C PRO A 16 24.31 -5.31 -2.75
N LYS A 17 23.56 -6.39 -2.99
CA LYS A 17 23.71 -7.19 -4.21
C LYS A 17 23.17 -6.37 -5.38
N ASN A 18 24.09 -5.86 -6.19
CA ASN A 18 23.80 -5.48 -7.57
C ASN A 18 23.54 -6.76 -8.39
N PRO A 19 22.46 -6.79 -9.19
CA PRO A 19 22.62 -7.36 -10.52
C PRO A 19 21.99 -6.47 -11.59
N SER A 20 22.85 -5.73 -12.29
CA SER A 20 22.70 -5.43 -13.70
C SER A 20 22.62 -6.77 -14.45
N ASN A 21 21.43 -7.14 -14.92
CA ASN A 21 21.34 -7.97 -16.12
C ASN A 21 20.07 -7.67 -16.90
N LEU A 22 20.32 -7.13 -18.08
CA LEU A 22 19.39 -6.98 -19.19
C LEU A 22 18.86 -8.36 -19.58
N GLY A 23 17.61 -8.63 -19.23
CA GLY A 23 16.83 -9.76 -19.73
C GLY A 23 15.64 -9.23 -20.53
N ARG A 24 15.88 -8.97 -21.81
CA ARG A 24 14.84 -8.66 -22.80
C ARG A 24 13.89 -9.85 -22.90
N SER A 25 12.70 -9.75 -22.28
CA SER A 25 11.60 -10.68 -22.54
C SER A 25 10.44 -9.91 -23.17
N SER A 26 10.46 -9.92 -24.50
CA SER A 26 9.24 -9.91 -25.30
C SER A 26 8.37 -11.09 -24.86
N SER A 27 7.15 -10.83 -24.41
CA SER A 27 6.08 -11.81 -24.53
C SER A 27 4.75 -11.08 -24.48
N GLY A 28 4.02 -11.16 -25.57
CA GLY A 28 2.80 -10.41 -25.79
C GLY A 28 1.73 -10.75 -24.78
N TYR A 29 1.23 -9.74 -24.07
CA TYR A 29 -0.04 -9.79 -23.36
C TYR A 29 -1.20 -9.68 -24.36
N GLY A 30 -1.24 -10.63 -25.29
CA GLY A 30 -2.44 -10.98 -26.02
C GLY A 30 -3.13 -12.08 -25.25
N SER A 31 -3.66 -11.78 -24.07
CA SER A 31 -4.58 -12.69 -23.38
C SER A 31 -5.87 -12.72 -24.19
N SER A 32 -5.87 -13.56 -25.22
CA SER A 32 -7.06 -13.99 -25.93
C SER A 32 -8.02 -14.47 -24.87
N CYS A 33 -9.05 -13.67 -24.60
CA CYS A 33 -10.25 -14.09 -23.93
C CYS A 33 -10.80 -15.24 -24.79
N ARG A 34 -10.36 -16.48 -24.50
CA ARG A 34 -10.90 -17.67 -25.14
C ARG A 34 -12.37 -17.67 -24.79
N SER A 35 -13.19 -17.20 -25.74
CA SER A 35 -14.64 -17.21 -25.65
C SER A 35 -15.05 -18.57 -25.14
N SER A 36 -15.69 -18.56 -23.97
CA SER A 36 -16.19 -19.76 -23.32
C SER A 36 -16.99 -20.59 -24.31
N ALA A 37 -16.49 -21.78 -24.64
CA ALA A 37 -17.19 -22.76 -25.48
C ALA A 37 -18.52 -23.21 -24.84
N TYR A 38 -18.75 -22.85 -23.57
CA TYR A 38 -20.02 -23.00 -22.87
C TYR A 38 -21.01 -21.86 -23.18
N SER A 39 -20.81 -21.15 -24.30
CA SER A 39 -21.77 -20.21 -24.89
C SER A 39 -23.13 -20.89 -25.09
N ARG A 40 -23.92 -20.86 -24.03
CA ARG A 40 -25.38 -20.95 -23.90
C ARG A 40 -26.06 -21.61 -25.10
N LYS A 41 -25.77 -22.89 -25.36
CA LYS A 41 -26.62 -23.69 -26.26
C LYS A 41 -27.99 -23.76 -25.59
N PRO A 42 -29.06 -23.28 -26.23
CA PRO A 42 -30.38 -23.31 -25.63
C PRO A 42 -30.78 -24.77 -25.35
N LEU A 43 -31.43 -24.99 -24.20
CA LEU A 43 -31.99 -26.30 -23.85
C LEU A 43 -32.86 -26.80 -25.00
N SER A 44 -32.72 -28.08 -25.35
CA SER A 44 -33.53 -28.69 -26.41
C SER A 44 -35.01 -28.57 -26.07
N SER A 45 -35.86 -28.43 -27.10
CA SER A 45 -37.31 -28.34 -26.91
C SER A 45 -37.85 -29.53 -26.10
N ARG A 46 -37.27 -30.72 -26.32
CA ARG A 46 -37.64 -31.94 -25.61
C ARG A 46 -37.31 -31.88 -24.11
N ILE A 47 -36.15 -31.34 -23.72
CA ILE A 47 -35.82 -31.16 -22.31
C ILE A 47 -36.79 -30.18 -21.65
N LYS A 48 -37.16 -29.09 -22.35
CA LYS A 48 -38.12 -28.11 -21.83
C LYS A 48 -39.52 -28.70 -21.62
N GLU A 49 -39.96 -29.57 -22.51
CA GLU A 49 -41.24 -30.31 -22.36
C GLU A 49 -41.19 -31.27 -21.18
N LEU A 50 -40.12 -32.07 -21.07
CA LEU A 50 -39.92 -32.98 -19.95
C LEU A 50 -39.93 -32.24 -18.61
N LEU A 51 -39.32 -31.05 -18.52
CA LEU A 51 -39.35 -30.23 -17.31
C LEU A 51 -40.74 -29.67 -16.96
N LYS A 52 -41.66 -29.58 -17.94
CA LYS A 52 -43.04 -29.10 -17.74
C LYS A 52 -44.04 -30.25 -17.53
N SER A 53 -43.63 -31.49 -17.75
CA SER A 53 -44.50 -32.67 -17.69
C SER A 53 -44.01 -33.63 -16.62
N ASN A 54 -44.92 -34.35 -15.95
CA ASN A 54 -44.53 -35.45 -15.06
C ASN A 54 -44.20 -36.75 -15.82
N VAL A 55 -43.96 -36.66 -17.13
CA VAL A 55 -43.63 -37.83 -17.96
C VAL A 55 -42.16 -38.20 -17.74
N PRO A 56 -41.84 -39.44 -17.36
CA PRO A 56 -40.46 -39.84 -17.17
C PRO A 56 -39.70 -39.82 -18.51
N PRO A 57 -38.41 -39.42 -18.51
CA PRO A 57 -37.58 -39.54 -19.70
C PRO A 57 -37.44 -41.01 -20.12
N SER A 58 -37.45 -41.25 -21.42
CA SER A 58 -37.21 -42.57 -22.02
C SER A 58 -35.81 -43.09 -21.66
N PRO A 59 -35.55 -44.41 -21.75
CA PRO A 59 -34.23 -44.99 -21.44
C PRO A 59 -33.08 -44.36 -22.22
N LYS A 60 -33.31 -44.01 -23.49
CA LYS A 60 -32.30 -43.32 -24.33
C LYS A 60 -32.02 -41.91 -23.82
N GLU A 61 -33.06 -41.12 -23.55
CA GLU A 61 -32.93 -39.76 -23.01
C GLU A 61 -32.22 -39.77 -21.65
N ARG A 62 -32.44 -40.80 -20.82
CA ARG A 62 -31.74 -40.97 -19.55
C ARG A 62 -30.23 -41.15 -19.73
N LEU A 63 -29.81 -41.93 -20.73
CA LEU A 63 -28.39 -42.11 -21.04
C LEU A 63 -27.75 -40.81 -21.55
N GLU A 64 -28.42 -40.12 -22.46
CA GLU A 64 -27.96 -38.82 -22.98
C GLU A 64 -27.86 -37.77 -21.85
N LEU A 65 -28.85 -37.69 -20.97
CA LEU A 65 -28.82 -36.80 -19.81
C LEU A 65 -27.71 -37.16 -18.82
N ALA A 66 -27.45 -38.44 -18.59
CA ALA A 66 -26.37 -38.89 -17.72
C ALA A 66 -24.99 -38.48 -18.26
N GLU A 67 -24.77 -38.58 -19.57
CA GLU A 67 -23.55 -38.10 -20.22
C GLU A 67 -23.39 -36.59 -20.07
N VAL A 68 -24.47 -35.82 -20.31
CA VAL A 68 -24.49 -34.36 -20.12
C VAL A 68 -24.15 -34.00 -18.67
N VAL A 69 -24.74 -34.70 -17.69
CA VAL A 69 -24.42 -34.49 -16.27
C VAL A 69 -22.94 -34.74 -16.01
N ALA A 70 -22.39 -35.87 -16.46
CA ALA A 70 -20.98 -36.19 -16.27
C ALA A 70 -20.04 -35.17 -16.95
N GLN A 71 -20.41 -34.66 -18.12
CA GLN A 71 -19.66 -33.61 -18.81
C GLN A 71 -19.72 -32.28 -18.05
N CYS A 72 -20.91 -31.83 -17.66
CA CYS A 72 -21.10 -30.58 -16.92
C CYS A 72 -20.43 -30.61 -15.55
N SER A 73 -20.51 -31.73 -14.82
CA SER A 73 -19.83 -31.87 -13.53
C SER A 73 -18.31 -31.74 -13.66
N ARG A 74 -17.70 -32.39 -14.66
CA ARG A 74 -16.26 -32.23 -14.93
C ARG A 74 -15.90 -30.79 -15.30
N ALA A 75 -16.71 -30.15 -16.13
CA ALA A 75 -16.51 -28.76 -16.52
C ALA A 75 -16.65 -27.79 -15.34
N MET A 76 -17.59 -28.03 -14.43
CA MET A 76 -17.74 -27.23 -13.20
C MET A 76 -16.49 -27.33 -12.33
N VAL A 77 -15.94 -28.53 -12.13
CA VAL A 77 -14.71 -28.70 -11.35
C VAL A 77 -13.51 -27.98 -11.99
N ASP A 78 -13.33 -28.09 -13.32
CA ASP A 78 -12.27 -27.34 -14.04
C ASP A 78 -12.43 -25.83 -13.87
N LEU A 79 -13.65 -25.31 -14.01
CA LEU A 79 -13.94 -23.88 -13.88
C LEU A 79 -13.68 -23.39 -12.46
N GLU A 80 -14.14 -24.11 -11.44
CA GLU A 80 -13.88 -23.77 -10.04
C GLU A 80 -12.38 -23.78 -9.74
N GLN A 81 -11.65 -24.79 -10.20
CA GLN A 81 -10.19 -24.85 -10.02
C GLN A 81 -9.49 -23.63 -10.66
N ARG A 82 -9.90 -23.25 -11.87
CA ARG A 82 -9.35 -22.08 -12.57
C ARG A 82 -9.73 -20.77 -11.88
N ILE A 83 -10.95 -20.67 -11.35
CA ILE A 83 -11.39 -19.53 -10.55
C ILE A 83 -10.50 -19.40 -9.32
N THR A 84 -10.30 -20.47 -8.56
CA THR A 84 -9.44 -20.49 -7.39
C THR A 84 -8.01 -20.08 -7.74
N GLN A 85 -7.43 -20.66 -8.80
CA GLN A 85 -6.07 -20.31 -9.23
C GLN A 85 -5.92 -18.82 -9.58
N VAL A 86 -6.88 -18.25 -10.31
CA VAL A 86 -6.85 -16.83 -10.68
C VAL A 86 -7.03 -15.94 -9.44
N GLN A 87 -7.89 -16.34 -8.50
CA GLN A 87 -8.08 -15.62 -7.23
C GLN A 87 -6.79 -15.62 -6.39
N GLU A 88 -6.13 -16.76 -6.25
CA GLU A 88 -4.84 -16.85 -5.53
C GLU A 88 -3.77 -15.98 -6.16
N MET A 89 -3.67 -15.98 -7.49
CA MET A 89 -2.75 -15.12 -8.23
C MET A 89 -3.07 -13.63 -8.03
N LEU A 90 -4.36 -13.27 -8.10
CA LEU A 90 -4.80 -11.90 -7.88
C LEU A 90 -4.51 -11.42 -6.46
N ASP A 91 -4.70 -12.29 -5.46
CA ASP A 91 -4.38 -12.00 -4.07
C ASP A 91 -2.88 -11.80 -3.87
N GLY A 92 -2.05 -12.64 -4.50
CA GLY A 92 -0.58 -12.47 -4.50
C GLY A 92 -0.16 -11.12 -5.05
N LEU A 93 -0.62 -10.78 -6.25
CA LEU A 93 -0.33 -9.50 -6.90
C LEU A 93 -0.86 -8.31 -6.09
N SER A 94 -2.02 -8.46 -5.45
CA SER A 94 -2.59 -7.41 -4.59
C SER A 94 -1.71 -7.15 -3.37
N ARG A 95 -1.24 -8.21 -2.70
CA ARG A 95 -0.29 -8.08 -1.58
C ARG A 95 1.01 -7.41 -2.01
N GLU A 96 1.56 -7.80 -3.15
CA GLU A 96 2.79 -7.19 -3.70
C GLU A 96 2.60 -5.70 -4.00
N ARG A 97 1.49 -5.33 -4.64
CA ARG A 97 1.14 -3.92 -4.86
C ARG A 97 1.07 -3.15 -3.56
N ASP A 98 0.40 -3.70 -2.55
CA ASP A 98 0.16 -3.00 -1.28
C ASP A 98 1.49 -2.79 -0.53
N LEU A 99 2.36 -3.80 -0.52
CA LEU A 99 3.73 -3.68 0.00
C LEU A 99 4.54 -2.61 -0.75
N CYS A 100 4.48 -2.61 -2.09
CA CYS A 100 5.16 -1.60 -2.91
C CYS A 100 4.64 -0.18 -2.61
N ALA A 101 3.32 -0.03 -2.42
CA ALA A 101 2.71 1.25 -2.09
C ALA A 101 3.16 1.76 -0.71
N GLU A 102 3.28 0.86 0.27
CA GLU A 102 3.81 1.19 1.59
C GLU A 102 5.28 1.63 1.51
N HIS A 103 6.13 0.87 0.82
CA HIS A 103 7.53 1.24 0.62
C HIS A 103 7.67 2.58 -0.10
N LEU A 104 6.87 2.83 -1.13
CA LEU A 104 6.86 4.10 -1.85
C LEU A 104 6.44 5.26 -0.93
N LYS A 105 5.41 5.07 -0.12
CA LYS A 105 4.95 6.05 0.87
C LYS A 105 6.06 6.38 1.86
N ASN A 106 6.73 5.37 2.40
CA ASN A 106 7.82 5.53 3.37
C ASN A 106 9.01 6.24 2.72
N ALA A 107 9.42 5.84 1.52
CA ALA A 107 10.50 6.50 0.79
C ALA A 107 10.18 7.97 0.50
N LYS A 108 8.96 8.29 0.04
CA LYS A 108 8.51 9.68 -0.18
C LYS A 108 8.54 10.50 1.12
N ALA A 109 8.12 9.91 2.24
CA ALA A 109 8.16 10.58 3.54
C ALA A 109 9.61 10.89 3.97
N LEU A 110 10.53 9.95 3.78
CA LEU A 110 11.95 10.15 4.12
C LEU A 110 12.64 11.15 3.20
N LEU A 111 12.26 11.19 1.93
CA LEU A 111 12.78 12.16 0.95
C LEU A 111 12.08 13.52 1.04
N HIS A 112 11.11 13.69 1.93
CA HIS A 112 10.40 14.95 2.09
C HIS A 112 11.41 16.04 2.53
N PRO A 113 11.35 17.27 1.96
CA PRO A 113 12.31 18.34 2.23
C PRO A 113 12.57 18.61 3.71
N ILE A 114 11.56 18.44 4.56
CA ILE A 114 11.65 18.56 6.03
C ILE A 114 12.71 17.63 6.65
N HIS A 115 12.97 16.45 6.07
CA HIS A 115 13.95 15.46 6.52
C HIS A 115 15.31 15.58 5.83
N THR A 116 15.39 16.32 4.72
CA THR A 116 16.61 16.47 3.91
C THR A 116 17.23 17.87 4.01
N LEU A 117 16.56 18.81 4.70
CA LEU A 117 17.08 20.14 4.99
C LEU A 117 18.37 20.05 5.85
N PRO A 118 19.48 20.64 5.39
CA PRO A 118 20.70 20.74 6.18
C PRO A 118 20.48 21.51 7.49
N HIS A 119 21.19 21.13 8.54
CA HIS A 119 21.09 21.78 9.85
C HIS A 119 21.45 23.27 9.80
N ASP A 120 22.36 23.67 8.91
CA ASP A 120 22.75 25.08 8.74
C ASP A 120 21.59 25.94 8.24
N ILE A 121 20.89 25.46 7.20
CA ILE A 121 19.71 26.14 6.64
C ILE A 121 18.57 26.16 7.66
N LEU A 122 18.35 25.07 8.40
CA LEU A 122 17.36 25.05 9.48
C LEU A 122 17.71 26.07 10.56
N ARG A 123 18.97 26.12 11.01
CA ARG A 123 19.43 27.12 11.97
C ARG A 123 19.20 28.54 11.46
N GLU A 124 19.50 28.81 10.19
CA GLU A 124 19.29 30.11 9.59
C GLU A 124 17.81 30.52 9.58
N ILE A 125 16.91 29.58 9.24
CA ILE A 125 15.45 29.79 9.34
C ILE A 125 15.05 30.12 10.79
N PHE A 126 15.55 29.37 11.79
CA PHE A 126 15.26 29.63 13.20
C PHE A 126 15.81 30.98 13.68
N VAL A 127 17.02 31.36 13.25
CA VAL A 127 17.63 32.67 13.56
C VAL A 127 16.81 33.80 12.95
N TYR A 128 16.41 33.64 11.69
CA TYR A 128 15.64 34.64 10.97
C TYR A 128 14.26 34.84 11.61
N CYS A 129 13.52 33.75 11.84
CA CYS A 129 12.22 33.80 12.52
C CYS A 129 12.33 34.31 13.97
N GLY A 130 13.44 34.06 14.66
CA GLY A 130 13.69 34.59 16.00
C GLY A 130 13.94 36.09 16.02
N LYS A 131 14.75 36.60 15.08
CA LYS A 131 15.03 38.04 14.95
C LYS A 131 13.80 38.86 14.57
N GLU A 132 13.05 38.40 13.57
CA GLU A 132 11.80 39.06 13.17
C GLU A 132 10.79 39.10 14.33
N TRP A 133 10.80 38.07 15.18
CA TRP A 133 9.94 38.01 16.35
C TRP A 133 10.40 38.93 17.49
N ASP A 134 11.70 38.98 17.79
CA ASP A 134 12.24 39.93 18.77
C ASP A 134 11.92 41.36 18.35
N ASP A 135 12.10 41.71 17.07
CA ASP A 135 11.73 43.02 16.52
C ASP A 135 10.21 43.29 16.60
N PHE A 136 9.37 42.27 16.34
CA PHE A 136 7.91 42.37 16.49
C PHE A 136 7.48 42.54 17.96
N CYS A 137 8.09 41.80 18.90
CA CYS A 137 7.81 41.91 20.33
C CYS A 137 8.31 43.23 20.94
N LEU A 138 9.43 43.76 20.45
CA LEU A 138 9.95 45.07 20.88
C LEU A 138 9.06 46.23 20.40
N THR A 139 8.34 46.05 19.28
CA THR A 139 7.45 47.05 18.70
C THR A 139 5.98 46.90 19.10
N SER A 140 5.59 45.74 19.62
CA SER A 140 4.21 45.40 19.98
C SER A 140 4.06 45.29 21.50
N THR A 141 3.18 46.09 22.11
CA THR A 141 2.88 46.03 23.57
C THR A 141 2.02 44.81 23.96
N LEU A 142 2.15 43.69 23.25
CA LEU A 142 1.38 42.46 23.47
C LEU A 142 2.08 41.61 24.54
N HIS A 143 1.74 41.90 25.79
CA HIS A 143 1.90 40.96 26.91
C HIS A 143 0.87 39.82 26.76
N ASP A 144 1.03 38.95 25.76
CA ASP A 144 0.28 37.71 25.74
C ASP A 144 1.10 36.61 26.41
N SER A 145 0.67 36.21 27.61
CA SER A 145 1.38 35.28 28.50
C SER A 145 1.31 33.82 28.00
N ASN A 146 0.73 33.59 26.82
CA ASN A 146 0.61 32.27 26.24
C ASN A 146 1.79 32.00 25.28
N LYS A 147 2.88 31.44 25.82
CA LYS A 147 4.09 31.00 25.07
C LYS A 147 3.80 30.03 23.90
N THR A 148 2.55 29.57 23.75
CA THR A 148 2.04 28.69 22.69
C THR A 148 1.90 29.39 21.33
N ALA A 149 1.81 30.74 21.30
CA ALA A 149 1.71 31.52 20.06
C ALA A 149 3.06 31.84 19.41
N LEU A 150 4.18 31.35 19.96
CA LEU A 150 5.52 31.62 19.45
C LEU A 150 5.71 30.94 18.07
N PRO A 151 6.07 31.69 17.01
CA PRO A 151 6.35 31.11 15.68
C PRO A 151 7.38 29.98 15.74
N LEU A 152 8.37 30.13 16.63
CA LEU A 152 9.42 29.14 16.91
C LEU A 152 8.86 27.84 17.50
N TRP A 153 7.82 27.91 18.35
CA TRP A 153 7.18 26.73 18.92
C TRP A 153 6.45 25.94 17.83
N THR A 154 5.71 26.62 16.96
CA THR A 154 4.96 26.02 15.84
C THR A 154 5.87 25.29 14.86
N ILE A 155 7.00 25.91 14.45
CA ILE A 155 7.94 25.25 13.52
C ILE A 155 8.75 24.13 14.18
N SER A 156 8.86 24.11 15.52
CA SER A 156 9.50 23.00 16.24
C SER A 156 8.66 21.72 16.23
N GLN A 157 7.34 21.82 16.03
CA GLN A 157 6.47 20.63 16.00
C GLN A 157 6.60 19.81 14.71
N VAL A 158 7.35 20.31 13.71
CA VAL A 158 7.48 19.71 12.37
C VAL A 158 8.26 18.39 12.38
N SER A 159 9.40 18.31 13.07
CA SER A 159 10.17 17.05 13.19
C SER A 159 11.14 17.05 14.38
N ARG A 160 11.69 15.88 14.74
CA ARG A 160 12.72 15.76 15.81
C ARG A 160 13.96 16.62 15.52
N GLN A 161 14.35 16.74 14.25
CA GLN A 161 15.51 17.52 13.82
C GLN A 161 15.28 19.03 14.01
N TRP A 162 14.07 19.51 13.72
CA TRP A 162 13.69 20.90 13.94
C TRP A 162 13.69 21.26 15.43
N ARG A 163 13.25 20.35 16.31
CA ARG A 163 13.34 20.54 17.78
C ARG A 163 14.78 20.61 18.28
N SER A 164 15.67 19.80 17.73
CA SER A 164 17.09 19.84 18.08
C SER A 164 17.75 21.17 17.64
N CYS A 165 17.41 21.66 16.45
CA CYS A 165 17.87 22.98 15.98
C CYS A 165 17.30 24.12 16.82
N LEU A 166 16.02 24.06 17.21
CA LEU A 166 15.43 25.03 18.13
C LEU A 166 16.16 25.06 19.47
N HIS A 167 16.43 23.90 20.10
CA HIS A 167 17.15 23.86 21.37
C HIS A 167 18.53 24.52 21.26
N PHE A 168 19.24 24.30 20.16
CA PHE A 168 20.51 24.98 19.89
C PHE A 168 20.34 26.49 19.72
N ALA A 169 19.33 26.93 18.96
CA ALA A 169 19.02 28.35 18.78
C ALA A 169 18.61 29.01 20.11
N SER A 170 17.77 28.38 20.93
CA SER A 170 17.36 28.91 22.24
C SER A 170 18.52 29.07 23.22
N VAL A 171 19.53 28.18 23.17
CA VAL A 171 20.76 28.31 23.98
C VAL A 171 21.63 29.48 23.49
N VAL A 172 21.66 29.75 22.19
CA VAL A 172 22.45 30.83 21.57
C VAL A 172 21.77 32.19 21.73
N PHE A 173 20.43 32.26 21.68
CA PHE A 173 19.65 33.51 21.72
C PHE A 173 19.09 33.87 23.09
N ARG A 174 19.33 33.06 24.14
CA ARG A 174 18.95 33.32 25.55
C ARG A 174 17.55 33.94 25.69
N ILE A 175 16.54 33.22 25.19
CA ILE A 175 15.12 33.56 25.41
C ILE A 175 14.73 33.02 26.81
N PRO A 176 14.24 33.84 27.76
CA PRO A 176 13.74 33.39 29.07
C PRO A 176 12.35 32.70 29.02
#